data_AF-A0A975HAV0-F1
#
_entry.id   AF-A0A975HAV0-F1
#
_cell.length_a   1.000
_cell.length_b   1.000
_cell.length_c   1.000
_cell.angle_alpha   90.00
_cell.angle_beta   90.00
_cell.angle_gamma   90.00
#
_symmetry.space_group_name_H-M   'P 1'
#
loop_
_entity.id
_entity.type
_entity.pdbx_description
1 polymer ?
#
loop_
_entity_poly.entity_id
_entity_poly.type
_entity_poly.pdbx_seq_one_letter_code
_entity_poly.pdbx_strand_id
1 'polypeptide(L)'
;MNAIPISSDNPKLRILGRLDRSRTPLALDWTGSGIEVQFRGSDLWAELEAPVMSPVMWVAVLADGCPVARFPVEPGIRFYPLVLGMEPANSRTVTLVKETQCMPDNPAATVLVHSLRMNGSLEELPARNLKIEFIGDSLTSGEGALAPNGNDEWIPLWFTACGNYSFIACRALNAERSVLSQSGWGVCWDWEHNPAHTMTEFYEQTAGVLQGPEAEARGCGKPWDFASWQPDIICIRLLTNDCGGMNQKNSFEQDRDTVVRGAADFLKIVRRNNPAAKIVWILPGTDVHPELAEEAVALARREGLENLFTFALPDYGPEDMGARFHPNAEYNRKVGLLLAEFLKEI
;
A
#
# COMPACT_ATOMS: atom_id res chain seq x y z
N MET A 1 22.64 3.23 -25.29
CA MET A 1 21.38 2.77 -24.68
C MET A 1 20.36 3.89 -24.83
N ASN A 2 19.22 3.62 -25.45
CA ASN A 2 18.17 4.63 -25.61
C ASN A 2 17.30 4.66 -24.35
N ALA A 3 16.91 5.86 -23.92
CA ALA A 3 15.87 6.03 -22.91
C ALA A 3 14.50 5.82 -23.58
N ILE A 4 13.65 5.01 -22.96
CA ILE A 4 12.27 4.76 -23.37
C ILE A 4 11.39 5.51 -22.36
N PRO A 5 10.62 6.52 -22.79
CA PRO A 5 9.68 7.20 -21.91
C PRO A 5 8.72 6.21 -21.29
N ILE A 6 8.38 6.42 -20.03
CA ILE A 6 7.31 5.66 -19.42
C ILE A 6 5.97 6.20 -19.89
N SER A 7 5.16 5.32 -20.47
CA SER A 7 3.76 5.57 -20.81
C SER A 7 2.92 4.47 -20.17
N SER A 8 1.81 4.87 -19.58
CA SER A 8 0.81 3.97 -19.00
C SER A 8 0.12 3.07 -20.01
N ASP A 9 0.18 3.42 -21.30
CA ASP A 9 -0.37 2.63 -22.41
C ASP A 9 0.61 1.59 -22.95
N ASN A 10 1.84 1.52 -22.42
CA ASN A 10 2.82 0.52 -22.85
C ASN A 10 2.44 -0.88 -22.32
N PRO A 11 2.04 -1.84 -23.17
CA PRO A 11 1.59 -3.16 -22.72
C PRO A 11 2.70 -4.01 -22.08
N LYS A 12 3.98 -3.61 -22.24
CA LYS A 12 5.13 -4.27 -21.61
C LYS A 12 5.49 -3.72 -20.24
N LEU A 13 4.67 -2.80 -19.72
CA LEU A 13 4.82 -2.16 -18.43
C LEU A 13 3.55 -2.41 -17.61
N ARG A 14 3.68 -3.02 -16.45
CA ARG A 14 2.61 -3.08 -15.46
C ARG A 14 2.83 -1.98 -14.44
N ILE A 15 1.85 -1.07 -14.33
CA ILE A 15 1.80 -0.06 -13.27
C ILE A 15 1.20 -0.69 -12.02
N LEU A 16 1.85 -0.47 -10.88
CA LEU A 16 1.42 -0.95 -9.57
C LEU A 16 0.82 0.22 -8.77
N GLY A 17 -0.33 -0.01 -8.13
CA GLY A 17 -1.02 0.98 -7.31
C GLY A 17 -1.90 1.97 -8.08
N ARG A 18 -2.64 2.80 -7.32
CA ARG A 18 -3.47 3.88 -7.86
C ARG A 18 -2.61 5.11 -8.17
N LEU A 19 -2.72 5.62 -9.40
CA LEU A 19 -2.11 6.87 -9.84
C LEU A 19 -2.85 7.44 -11.05
N ASP A 20 -2.70 8.73 -11.31
CA ASP A 20 -3.25 9.36 -12.52
C ASP A 20 -2.42 8.96 -13.74
N ARG A 21 -2.90 7.95 -14.48
CA ARG A 21 -2.21 7.37 -15.64
C ARG A 21 -2.08 8.34 -16.82
N SER A 22 -2.81 9.46 -16.82
CA SER A 22 -2.71 10.47 -17.89
C SER A 22 -1.56 11.47 -17.67
N ARG A 23 -0.79 11.33 -16.59
CA ARG A 23 0.31 12.24 -16.24
C ARG A 23 1.66 11.65 -16.61
N THR A 24 2.58 12.52 -17.01
CA THR A 24 3.99 12.20 -17.21
C THR A 24 4.81 13.29 -16.51
N PRO A 25 5.81 12.96 -15.67
CA PRO A 25 6.20 11.61 -15.24
C PRO A 25 5.11 10.90 -14.41
N LEU A 26 5.23 9.57 -14.25
CA LEU A 26 4.34 8.81 -13.36
C LEU A 26 4.70 9.11 -11.90
N ALA A 27 3.69 9.35 -11.06
CA ALA A 27 3.87 9.59 -9.64
C ALA A 27 3.55 8.34 -8.81
N LEU A 28 4.52 7.87 -8.02
CA LEU A 28 4.36 6.74 -7.11
C LEU A 28 3.93 7.29 -5.74
N ASP A 29 2.65 7.64 -5.58
CA ASP A 29 2.19 8.28 -4.34
C ASP A 29 1.99 7.26 -3.20
N TRP A 30 1.23 6.20 -3.43
CA TRP A 30 0.96 5.20 -2.39
C TRP A 30 2.16 4.28 -2.13
N THR A 31 2.25 3.77 -0.89
CA THR A 31 3.15 2.66 -0.56
C THR A 31 2.89 1.48 -1.50
N GLY A 32 3.94 0.78 -1.92
CA GLY A 32 3.80 -0.33 -2.86
C GLY A 32 3.49 0.06 -4.30
N SER A 33 3.31 1.35 -4.62
CA SER A 33 3.19 1.82 -6.01
C SER A 33 4.51 1.66 -6.74
N GLY A 34 4.45 1.46 -8.06
CA GLY A 34 5.66 1.18 -8.81
C GLY A 34 5.42 0.76 -10.25
N ILE A 35 6.46 0.16 -10.83
CA ILE A 35 6.43 -0.41 -12.17
C ILE A 35 7.05 -1.80 -12.18
N GLU A 36 6.51 -2.68 -13.01
CA GLU A 36 7.01 -4.02 -13.24
C GLU A 36 7.18 -4.26 -14.75
N VAL A 37 8.30 -4.87 -15.13
CA VAL A 37 8.64 -5.21 -16.52
C VAL A 37 9.21 -6.63 -16.62
N GLN A 38 8.97 -7.31 -17.73
CA GLN A 38 9.72 -8.51 -18.09
C GLN A 38 10.91 -8.09 -18.95
N PHE A 39 12.12 -8.28 -18.43
CA PHE A 39 13.35 -7.76 -19.03
C PHE A 39 14.30 -8.88 -19.42
N ARG A 40 14.75 -8.87 -20.68
CA ARG A 40 15.87 -9.69 -21.18
C ARG A 40 17.02 -8.77 -21.58
N GLY A 41 18.17 -8.93 -20.93
CA GLY A 41 19.35 -8.10 -21.17
C GLY A 41 20.28 -8.08 -19.96
N SER A 42 21.33 -7.28 -20.01
CA SER A 42 22.29 -7.21 -18.91
C SER A 42 21.90 -6.22 -17.82
N ASP A 43 21.17 -5.17 -18.19
CA ASP A 43 21.41 -3.86 -17.60
C ASP A 43 20.15 -3.00 -17.80
N LEU A 44 19.49 -2.63 -16.69
CA LEU A 44 18.24 -1.87 -16.68
C LEU A 44 18.31 -0.77 -15.61
N TRP A 45 17.92 0.44 -15.98
CA TRP A 45 17.90 1.62 -15.12
C TRP A 45 16.55 2.32 -15.23
N ALA A 46 16.15 3.01 -14.17
CA ALA A 46 15.05 3.95 -14.17
C ALA A 46 15.56 5.37 -13.93
N GLU A 47 15.01 6.34 -14.66
CA GLU A 47 15.19 7.76 -14.40
C GLU A 47 14.16 8.20 -13.36
N LEU A 48 14.63 8.48 -12.15
CA LEU A 48 13.82 8.77 -10.98
C LEU A 48 14.08 10.18 -10.47
N GLU A 49 13.09 10.72 -9.78
CA GLU A 49 13.17 12.00 -9.07
C GLU A 49 12.39 11.94 -7.77
N ALA A 50 12.99 12.42 -6.68
CA ALA A 50 12.26 12.91 -5.52
C ALA A 50 12.11 14.44 -5.65
N PRO A 51 10.90 15.02 -5.65
CA PRO A 51 10.75 16.48 -5.80
C PRO A 51 11.32 17.27 -4.61
N VAL A 52 11.44 16.64 -3.44
CA VAL A 52 11.92 17.25 -2.19
C VAL A 52 12.96 16.38 -1.51
N MET A 53 13.79 17.00 -0.66
CA MET A 53 14.86 16.32 0.09
C MET A 53 14.36 15.61 1.36
N SER A 54 13.29 16.10 1.97
CA SER A 54 12.73 15.56 3.20
C SER A 54 11.20 15.65 3.17
N PRO A 55 10.46 14.61 3.61
CA PRO A 55 10.96 13.31 4.03
C PRO A 55 11.63 12.53 2.89
N VAL A 56 12.67 11.77 3.22
CA VAL A 56 13.42 10.97 2.24
C VAL A 56 12.53 9.83 1.74
N MET A 57 12.36 9.73 0.41
CA MET A 57 11.59 8.65 -0.20
C MET A 57 12.47 7.45 -0.48
N TRP A 58 11.95 6.26 -0.18
CA TRP A 58 12.66 5.00 -0.39
C TRP A 58 11.96 4.14 -1.42
N VAL A 59 12.77 3.46 -2.23
CA VAL A 59 12.32 2.45 -3.17
C VAL A 59 13.10 1.16 -2.96
N ALA A 60 12.50 0.05 -3.36
CA ALA A 60 13.17 -1.23 -3.52
C ALA A 60 13.09 -1.69 -4.97
N VAL A 61 14.07 -2.52 -5.33
CA VAL A 61 14.11 -3.21 -6.61
C VAL A 61 14.05 -4.70 -6.34
N LEU A 62 13.19 -5.38 -7.09
CA LEU A 62 13.00 -6.81 -7.02
C LEU A 62 13.37 -7.44 -8.37
N ALA A 63 14.05 -8.58 -8.31
CA ALA A 63 14.26 -9.47 -9.45
C ALA A 63 13.56 -10.80 -9.15
N ASP A 64 12.65 -11.20 -10.02
CA ASP A 64 11.82 -12.40 -9.88
C ASP A 64 11.07 -12.46 -8.52
N GLY A 65 10.62 -11.29 -8.07
CA GLY A 65 9.92 -11.11 -6.79
C GLY A 65 10.81 -11.17 -5.54
N CYS A 66 12.13 -11.27 -5.69
CA CYS A 66 13.09 -11.20 -4.58
C CYS A 66 13.70 -9.78 -4.51
N PRO A 67 13.70 -9.10 -3.34
CA PRO A 67 14.42 -7.84 -3.17
C PRO A 67 15.91 -8.01 -3.46
N VAL A 68 16.46 -7.17 -4.32
CA VAL A 68 17.88 -7.14 -4.69
C VAL A 68 18.56 -5.81 -4.35
N ALA A 69 17.78 -4.73 -4.21
CA ALA A 69 18.28 -3.44 -3.79
C ALA A 69 17.19 -2.66 -3.03
N ARG A 70 17.62 -1.76 -2.14
CA ARG A 70 16.79 -0.75 -1.49
C ARG A 70 17.62 0.51 -1.31
N PHE A 71 17.11 1.66 -1.75
CA PHE A 71 17.87 2.91 -1.72
C PHE A 71 16.94 4.13 -1.61
N PRO A 72 17.45 5.25 -1.06
CA PRO A 72 16.73 6.51 -1.09
C PRO A 72 16.77 7.10 -2.51
N VAL A 73 15.70 7.76 -2.91
CA VAL A 73 15.67 8.58 -4.13
C VAL A 73 16.10 10.00 -3.75
N GLU A 74 17.14 10.50 -4.40
CA GLU A 74 17.68 11.82 -4.15
C GLU A 74 16.85 12.89 -4.87
N PRO A 75 16.90 14.14 -4.38
CA PRO A 75 16.34 15.27 -5.11
C PRO A 75 16.89 15.41 -6.52
N GLY A 76 16.00 15.72 -7.46
CA GLY A 76 16.31 15.92 -8.87
C GLY A 76 16.35 14.64 -9.71
N ILE A 77 16.40 14.81 -11.03
CA ILE A 77 16.23 13.74 -12.02
C ILE A 77 17.56 13.00 -12.24
N ARG A 78 17.61 11.70 -11.95
CA ARG A 78 18.82 10.86 -12.06
C ARG A 78 18.51 9.43 -12.49
N PHE A 79 19.47 8.78 -13.13
CA PHE A 79 19.37 7.35 -13.43
C PHE A 79 19.82 6.50 -12.24
N TYR A 80 18.94 5.62 -11.78
CA TYR A 80 19.20 4.59 -10.78
C TYR A 80 19.28 3.22 -11.44
N PRO A 81 20.28 2.39 -11.10
CA PRO A 81 20.31 1.01 -11.56
C PRO A 81 19.19 0.21 -10.90
N LEU A 82 18.41 -0.51 -11.72
CA LEU A 82 17.49 -1.52 -11.23
C LEU A 82 18.21 -2.87 -11.13
N VAL A 83 18.82 -3.30 -12.22
CA VAL A 83 19.66 -4.51 -12.29
C VAL A 83 20.85 -4.26 -13.20
N LEU A 84 22.01 -4.82 -12.85
CA LEU A 84 23.27 -4.65 -13.57
C LEU A 84 23.98 -5.99 -13.76
N GLY A 85 24.68 -6.15 -14.88
CA GLY A 85 25.53 -7.30 -15.15
C GLY A 85 24.81 -8.63 -15.20
N MET A 86 23.51 -8.63 -15.53
CA MET A 86 22.76 -9.86 -15.76
C MET A 86 23.29 -10.60 -16.99
N GLU A 87 23.16 -11.92 -16.99
CA GLU A 87 23.38 -12.75 -18.18
C GLU A 87 22.38 -12.34 -19.28
N PRO A 88 22.84 -11.76 -20.41
CA PRO A 88 21.94 -11.16 -21.42
C PRO A 88 20.93 -12.13 -22.02
N ALA A 89 21.23 -13.43 -22.02
CA ALA A 89 20.33 -14.45 -22.54
C ALA A 89 19.12 -14.71 -21.62
N ASN A 90 19.16 -14.33 -20.34
CA ASN A 90 18.11 -14.64 -19.38
C ASN A 90 17.05 -13.53 -19.30
N SER A 91 15.79 -13.94 -19.16
CA SER A 91 14.67 -13.03 -18.93
C SER A 91 14.28 -13.06 -17.46
N ARG A 92 14.01 -11.90 -16.87
CA ARG A 92 13.59 -11.74 -15.46
C ARG A 92 12.47 -10.74 -15.32
N THR A 93 11.60 -10.95 -14.36
CA THR A 93 10.67 -9.91 -13.93
C THR A 93 11.42 -8.94 -13.03
N VAL A 94 11.48 -7.67 -13.42
CA VAL A 94 12.11 -6.59 -12.63
C VAL A 94 11.03 -5.62 -12.17
N THR A 95 10.99 -5.37 -10.87
CA THR A 95 10.00 -4.49 -10.24
C THR A 95 10.70 -3.38 -9.48
N LEU A 96 10.34 -2.13 -9.76
CA LEU A 96 10.66 -0.98 -8.91
C LEU A 96 9.42 -0.66 -8.09
N VAL A 97 9.57 -0.56 -6.78
CA VAL A 97 8.45 -0.32 -5.86
C VAL A 97 8.81 0.73 -4.82
N LYS A 98 7.88 1.64 -4.52
CA LYS A 98 8.01 2.59 -3.42
C LYS A 98 7.76 1.89 -2.10
N GLU A 99 8.69 2.07 -1.16
CA GLU A 99 8.65 1.47 0.18
C GLU A 99 7.97 2.38 1.21
N THR A 100 7.90 3.68 0.93
CA THR A 100 7.34 4.70 1.82
C THR A 100 5.87 4.99 1.50
N GLN A 101 5.10 5.36 2.52
CA GLN A 101 3.71 5.80 2.37
C GLN A 101 3.57 7.22 1.78
N CYS A 102 2.31 7.64 1.61
CA CYS A 102 1.95 9.03 1.38
C CYS A 102 2.39 9.92 2.55
N MET A 103 2.70 11.19 2.25
CA MET A 103 3.13 12.17 3.24
C MET A 103 2.20 13.40 3.19
N PRO A 104 1.03 13.37 3.84
CA PRO A 104 0.08 14.48 3.81
C PRO A 104 0.66 15.82 4.29
N ASP A 105 1.58 15.80 5.26
CA ASP A 105 2.26 17.01 5.76
C ASP A 105 3.27 17.61 4.77
N ASN A 106 3.68 16.83 3.77
CA ASN A 106 4.50 17.32 2.66
C ASN A 106 4.05 16.66 1.34
N PRO A 107 2.97 17.16 0.73
CA PRO A 107 2.36 16.56 -0.47
C PRO A 107 3.27 16.56 -1.70
N ALA A 108 4.38 17.30 -1.71
CA ALA A 108 5.39 17.23 -2.78
C ALA A 108 6.26 15.96 -2.66
N ALA A 109 6.29 15.32 -1.50
CA ALA A 109 7.14 14.18 -1.22
C ALA A 109 6.58 12.91 -1.86
N THR A 110 7.17 12.53 -2.99
CA THR A 110 6.82 11.34 -3.77
C THR A 110 8.03 10.85 -4.57
N VAL A 111 7.86 9.79 -5.37
CA VAL A 111 8.85 9.35 -6.36
C VAL A 111 8.23 9.48 -7.74
N LEU A 112 8.89 10.23 -8.63
CA LEU A 112 8.50 10.36 -10.02
C LEU A 112 9.35 9.44 -10.90
N VAL A 113 8.72 8.76 -11.85
CA VAL A 113 9.40 7.90 -12.83
C VAL A 113 9.26 8.50 -14.22
N HIS A 114 10.40 8.89 -14.79
CA HIS A 114 10.47 9.60 -16.07
C HIS A 114 10.64 8.64 -17.26
N SER A 115 11.65 7.77 -17.18
CA SER A 115 12.03 6.89 -18.29
C SER A 115 12.74 5.63 -17.82
N LEU A 116 12.84 4.63 -18.70
CA LEU A 116 13.70 3.46 -18.53
C LEU A 116 14.86 3.55 -19.51
N ARG A 117 16.07 3.19 -19.08
CA ARG A 117 17.23 2.96 -19.97
C ARG A 117 17.63 1.51 -19.85
N MET A 118 17.94 0.86 -20.97
CA MET A 118 18.29 -0.57 -20.94
C MET A 118 19.30 -0.97 -22.01
N ASN A 119 20.04 -2.04 -21.72
CA ASN A 119 20.77 -2.85 -22.69
C ASN A 119 20.09 -4.21 -22.80
N GLY A 120 19.17 -4.33 -23.74
CA GLY A 120 18.26 -5.47 -23.87
C GLY A 120 16.92 -5.03 -24.42
N SER A 121 15.87 -5.79 -24.08
CA SER A 121 14.52 -5.53 -24.51
C SER A 121 13.50 -5.90 -23.45
N LEU A 122 12.36 -5.21 -23.47
CA LEU A 122 11.18 -5.63 -22.73
C LEU A 122 10.42 -6.72 -23.50
N GLU A 123 9.95 -7.70 -22.76
CA GLU A 123 9.10 -8.80 -23.23
C GLU A 123 7.67 -8.62 -22.70
N GLU A 124 6.77 -9.53 -23.09
CA GLU A 124 5.44 -9.60 -22.50
C GLU A 124 5.54 -10.02 -21.04
N LEU A 125 4.76 -9.37 -20.18
CA LEU A 125 4.72 -9.67 -18.76
C LEU A 125 3.93 -10.96 -18.50
N PRO A 126 4.38 -11.81 -17.56
CA PRO A 126 3.55 -12.89 -17.06
C PRO A 126 2.22 -12.37 -16.53
N ALA A 127 1.12 -13.04 -16.85
CA ALA A 127 -0.20 -12.70 -16.34
C ALA A 127 -0.28 -12.90 -14.81
N ARG A 128 -1.07 -12.05 -14.15
CA ARG A 128 -1.47 -12.18 -12.75
C ARG A 128 -2.95 -12.55 -12.74
N ASN A 129 -3.31 -13.57 -11.99
CA ASN A 129 -4.67 -14.14 -12.03
C ASN A 129 -5.60 -13.54 -10.98
N LEU A 130 -5.07 -12.69 -10.10
CA LEU A 130 -5.77 -12.17 -8.94
C LEU A 130 -5.36 -10.73 -8.71
N LYS A 131 -6.30 -9.89 -8.30
CA LYS A 131 -6.10 -8.51 -7.89
C LYS A 131 -6.57 -8.34 -6.46
N ILE A 132 -5.70 -7.82 -5.60
CA ILE A 132 -6.01 -7.59 -4.18
C ILE A 132 -5.72 -6.14 -3.81
N GLU A 133 -6.72 -5.46 -3.27
CA GLU A 133 -6.57 -4.13 -2.68
C GLU A 133 -6.46 -4.23 -1.16
N PHE A 134 -5.50 -3.51 -0.58
CA PHE A 134 -5.34 -3.37 0.85
C PHE A 134 -5.65 -1.94 1.25
N ILE A 135 -6.54 -1.78 2.22
CA ILE A 135 -6.90 -0.49 2.80
C ILE A 135 -6.53 -0.54 4.28
N GLY A 136 -5.73 0.41 4.76
CA GLY A 136 -5.33 0.34 6.16
C GLY A 136 -4.61 1.57 6.69
N ASP A 137 -3.99 1.38 7.85
CA ASP A 137 -3.24 2.39 8.57
C ASP A 137 -1.72 2.15 8.48
N SER A 138 -0.97 2.56 9.50
CA SER A 138 0.48 2.37 9.63
C SER A 138 0.92 0.91 9.52
N LEU A 139 0.09 -0.03 9.99
CA LEU A 139 0.36 -1.48 9.91
C LEU A 139 0.39 -1.95 8.45
N THR A 140 -0.42 -1.32 7.60
CA THR A 140 -0.49 -1.61 6.15
C THR A 140 0.55 -0.81 5.37
N SER A 141 0.95 0.37 5.87
CA SER A 141 2.11 1.11 5.39
C SER A 141 3.45 0.42 5.68
N GLY A 142 3.46 -0.59 6.57
CA GLY A 142 4.67 -1.28 7.00
C GLY A 142 5.59 -0.40 7.84
N GLU A 143 5.01 0.51 8.61
CA GLU A 143 5.75 1.37 9.54
C GLU A 143 6.54 0.54 10.55
N GLY A 144 7.77 0.97 10.84
CA GLY A 144 8.62 0.37 11.85
C GLY A 144 9.16 -1.03 11.53
N ALA A 145 8.70 -1.68 10.45
CA ALA A 145 8.95 -3.09 10.20
C ALA A 145 10.43 -3.44 9.91
N LEU A 146 11.21 -2.48 9.40
CA LEU A 146 12.66 -2.64 9.19
C LEU A 146 13.51 -2.23 10.38
N ALA A 147 12.93 -1.58 11.38
CA ALA A 147 13.70 -1.07 12.50
C ALA A 147 14.09 -2.21 13.46
N PRO A 148 15.25 -2.10 14.11
CA PRO A 148 15.56 -2.93 15.26
C PRO A 148 14.51 -2.76 16.36
N ASN A 149 14.28 -3.83 17.13
CA ASN A 149 13.41 -3.79 18.30
C ASN A 149 13.87 -2.70 19.28
N GLY A 150 12.92 -1.96 19.84
CA GLY A 150 13.16 -0.86 20.78
C GLY A 150 13.52 0.47 20.13
N ASN A 151 13.54 0.56 18.80
CA ASN A 151 13.67 1.83 18.10
C ASN A 151 12.38 2.66 18.27
N ASP A 152 12.53 3.95 18.56
CA ASP A 152 11.42 4.88 18.78
C ASP A 152 11.34 5.98 17.70
N GLU A 153 12.22 5.92 16.69
CA GLU A 153 12.26 6.92 15.63
C GLU A 153 11.06 6.78 14.69
N TRP A 154 10.56 7.94 14.26
CA TRP A 154 9.50 8.04 13.29
C TRP A 154 10.02 8.62 11.97
N ILE A 155 10.68 7.77 11.19
CA ILE A 155 11.33 8.18 9.95
C ILE A 155 11.02 7.24 8.78
N PRO A 156 11.00 7.75 7.54
CA PRO A 156 10.73 6.95 6.34
C PRO A 156 11.64 5.72 6.16
N LEU A 157 12.84 5.74 6.74
CA LEU A 157 13.79 4.63 6.68
C LEU A 157 13.19 3.32 7.19
N TRP A 158 12.30 3.37 8.19
CA TRP A 158 11.75 2.19 8.85
C TRP A 158 10.53 1.59 8.16
N PHE A 159 10.00 2.26 7.13
CA PHE A 159 8.89 1.77 6.34
C PHE A 159 9.33 0.71 5.34
N THR A 160 8.45 -0.26 5.11
CA THR A 160 8.58 -1.18 3.97
C THR A 160 7.23 -1.68 3.45
N ALA A 161 7.02 -1.52 2.15
CA ALA A 161 6.03 -2.23 1.36
C ALA A 161 6.40 -3.71 1.13
N CYS A 162 7.69 -4.03 0.91
CA CYS A 162 8.12 -5.40 0.57
C CYS A 162 8.20 -6.34 1.78
N GLY A 163 8.51 -5.81 2.96
CA GLY A 163 8.51 -6.54 4.23
C GLY A 163 7.14 -6.61 4.91
N ASN A 164 6.08 -6.20 4.23
CA ASN A 164 4.72 -6.10 4.78
C ASN A 164 3.87 -7.34 4.46
N TYR A 165 2.93 -7.66 5.35
CA TYR A 165 2.01 -8.79 5.19
C TYR A 165 1.25 -8.76 3.85
N SER A 166 0.88 -7.58 3.36
CA SER A 166 0.18 -7.43 2.08
C SER A 166 1.01 -7.90 0.89
N PHE A 167 2.31 -7.56 0.87
CA PHE A 167 3.22 -8.00 -0.18
C PHE A 167 3.46 -9.51 -0.12
N ILE A 168 3.65 -10.05 1.07
CA ILE A 168 3.88 -11.48 1.28
C ILE A 168 2.67 -12.30 0.83
N ALA A 169 1.45 -11.85 1.17
CA ALA A 169 0.22 -12.50 0.74
C ALA A 169 0.06 -12.49 -0.79
N CYS A 170 0.18 -11.31 -1.42
CA CYS A 170 0.08 -11.20 -2.89
C CYS A 170 1.15 -12.01 -3.62
N ARG A 171 2.38 -12.08 -3.08
CA ARG A 171 3.45 -12.90 -3.67
C ARG A 171 3.09 -14.38 -3.63
N ALA A 172 2.59 -14.87 -2.50
CA ALA A 172 2.18 -16.27 -2.35
C ALA A 172 1.00 -16.64 -3.27
N LEU A 173 0.16 -15.66 -3.63
CA LEU A 173 -1.02 -15.84 -4.48
C LEU A 173 -0.78 -15.50 -5.96
N ASN A 174 0.42 -15.05 -6.34
CA ASN A 174 0.71 -14.49 -7.66
C ASN A 174 -0.29 -13.39 -8.06
N ALA A 175 -0.59 -12.48 -7.13
CA ALA A 175 -1.59 -11.44 -7.29
C ALA A 175 -0.97 -10.06 -7.59
N GLU A 176 -1.70 -9.24 -8.35
CA GLU A 176 -1.50 -7.78 -8.35
C GLU A 176 -1.94 -7.20 -7.01
N ARG A 177 -1.24 -6.15 -6.58
CA ARG A 177 -1.44 -5.50 -5.30
C ARG A 177 -1.66 -4.01 -5.48
N SER A 178 -2.71 -3.49 -4.86
CA SER A 178 -2.92 -2.06 -4.61
C SER A 178 -2.95 -1.82 -3.11
N VAL A 179 -2.32 -0.75 -2.62
CA VAL A 179 -2.33 -0.40 -1.20
C VAL A 179 -2.73 1.06 -1.03
N LEU A 180 -3.75 1.29 -0.23
CA LEU A 180 -4.20 2.60 0.22
C LEU A 180 -4.05 2.63 1.73
N SER A 181 -2.97 3.21 2.23
CA SER A 181 -2.72 3.27 3.66
C SER A 181 -2.09 4.56 4.11
N GLN A 182 -2.49 5.00 5.31
CA GLN A 182 -1.97 6.21 5.93
C GLN A 182 -1.80 6.00 7.43
N SER A 183 -0.56 6.19 7.91
CA SER A 183 -0.24 6.06 9.33
C SER A 183 -1.04 7.02 10.19
N GLY A 184 -1.52 6.52 11.33
CA GLY A 184 -2.32 7.28 12.29
C GLY A 184 -3.77 7.48 11.90
N TRP A 185 -4.19 7.18 10.66
CA TRP A 185 -5.55 7.44 10.19
C TRP A 185 -6.48 6.26 10.45
N GLY A 186 -7.75 6.54 10.68
CA GLY A 186 -8.79 5.55 10.94
C GLY A 186 -9.96 5.62 9.96
N VAL A 187 -11.09 5.05 10.35
CA VAL A 187 -12.35 5.10 9.59
C VAL A 187 -13.12 6.39 9.87
N CYS A 188 -13.20 6.78 11.14
CA CYS A 188 -13.96 7.92 11.63
C CYS A 188 -13.06 9.07 12.07
N TRP A 189 -11.86 8.76 12.56
CA TRP A 189 -10.86 9.73 12.99
C TRP A 189 -9.45 9.11 13.06
N ASP A 190 -8.44 9.94 13.28
CA ASP A 190 -7.08 9.49 13.54
C ASP A 190 -6.82 9.13 15.03
N TRP A 191 -5.58 8.74 15.32
CA TRP A 191 -5.09 8.39 16.65
C TRP A 191 -5.27 9.50 17.70
N GLU A 192 -5.38 10.76 17.29
CA GLU A 192 -5.62 11.93 18.15
C GLU A 192 -7.11 12.31 18.20
N HIS A 193 -7.97 11.48 17.63
CA HIS A 193 -9.42 11.70 17.52
C HIS A 193 -9.75 12.98 16.72
N ASN A 194 -9.03 13.21 15.63
CA ASN A 194 -9.33 14.25 14.64
C ASN A 194 -10.16 13.66 13.48
N PRO A 195 -11.41 14.11 13.27
CA PRO A 195 -12.29 13.58 12.23
C PRO A 195 -11.90 14.02 10.81
N ALA A 196 -10.91 14.90 10.64
CA ALA A 196 -10.41 15.31 9.31
C ALA A 196 -9.49 14.26 8.67
N HIS A 197 -8.98 13.30 9.45
CA HIS A 197 -7.95 12.35 9.04
C HIS A 197 -8.53 10.93 8.98
N THR A 198 -9.29 10.64 7.93
CA THR A 198 -9.98 9.35 7.75
C THR A 198 -9.66 8.74 6.40
N MET A 199 -9.54 7.41 6.33
CA MET A 199 -9.41 6.72 5.05
C MET A 199 -10.73 6.72 4.27
N THR A 200 -11.86 6.81 4.98
CA THR A 200 -13.21 6.80 4.41
C THR A 200 -13.44 7.95 3.44
N GLU A 201 -13.10 9.18 3.84
CA GLU A 201 -13.33 10.40 3.05
C GLU A 201 -12.59 10.37 1.71
N PHE A 202 -11.38 9.80 1.69
CA PHE A 202 -10.48 9.89 0.54
C PHE A 202 -10.42 8.61 -0.32
N TYR A 203 -11.18 7.57 0.03
CA TYR A 203 -11.13 6.27 -0.66
C TYR A 203 -11.51 6.35 -2.15
N GLU A 204 -12.39 7.28 -2.52
CA GLU A 204 -12.91 7.40 -3.88
C GLU A 204 -12.01 8.23 -4.80
N GLN A 205 -10.91 8.77 -4.26
CA GLN A 205 -9.93 9.55 -5.01
C GLN A 205 -8.69 8.72 -5.34
N THR A 206 -7.90 9.22 -6.29
CA THR A 206 -6.67 8.56 -6.75
C THR A 206 -5.65 8.42 -5.62
N ALA A 207 -5.40 9.51 -4.88
CA ALA A 207 -4.58 9.56 -3.67
C ALA A 207 -5.05 10.70 -2.74
N GLY A 208 -6.34 10.70 -2.36
CA GLY A 208 -6.99 11.86 -1.74
C GLY A 208 -6.41 12.31 -0.39
N VAL A 209 -5.66 11.43 0.29
CA VAL A 209 -4.91 11.80 1.53
C VAL A 209 -3.83 12.86 1.26
N LEU A 210 -3.42 13.04 0.00
CA LEU A 210 -2.53 14.11 -0.44
C LEU A 210 -3.35 15.28 -0.99
N GLN A 211 -3.22 16.44 -0.36
CA GLN A 211 -3.93 17.67 -0.73
C GLN A 211 -2.95 18.79 -1.08
N GLY A 212 -3.45 19.89 -1.63
CA GLY A 212 -2.64 21.06 -1.99
C GLY A 212 -2.08 21.02 -3.43
N PRO A 213 -1.44 22.13 -3.87
CA PRO A 213 -1.14 22.37 -5.28
C PRO A 213 -0.28 21.28 -5.92
N GLU A 214 0.70 20.74 -5.20
CA GLU A 214 1.60 19.71 -5.69
C GLU A 214 0.88 18.37 -5.89
N ALA A 215 -0.08 18.03 -5.02
CA ALA A 215 -0.89 16.83 -5.15
C ALA A 215 -1.94 16.99 -6.28
N GLU A 216 -2.55 18.17 -6.39
CA GLU A 216 -3.47 18.51 -7.48
C GLU A 216 -2.80 18.41 -8.86
N ALA A 217 -1.56 18.89 -8.97
CA ALA A 217 -0.77 18.80 -10.20
C ALA A 217 -0.57 17.35 -10.66
N ARG A 218 -0.48 16.41 -9.71
CA ARG A 218 -0.36 14.96 -9.96
C ARG A 218 -1.69 14.23 -10.07
N GLY A 219 -2.81 14.92 -9.89
CA GLY A 219 -4.15 14.35 -9.98
C GLY A 219 -4.58 13.54 -8.75
N CYS A 220 -3.91 13.68 -7.60
CA CYS A 220 -4.20 12.91 -6.39
C CYS A 220 -5.67 13.06 -5.94
N GLY A 221 -6.22 14.27 -6.02
CA GLY A 221 -7.62 14.56 -5.65
C GLY A 221 -8.67 14.19 -6.70
N LYS A 222 -8.28 13.68 -7.88
CA LYS A 222 -9.25 13.25 -8.91
C LYS A 222 -9.98 11.98 -8.46
N PRO A 223 -11.27 11.82 -8.81
CA PRO A 223 -11.97 10.54 -8.64
C PRO A 223 -11.17 9.39 -9.26
N TRP A 224 -11.04 8.29 -8.52
CA TRP A 224 -10.42 7.07 -9.02
C TRP A 224 -11.35 6.37 -10.01
N ASP A 225 -10.82 5.98 -11.17
CA ASP A 225 -11.55 5.15 -12.12
C ASP A 225 -11.53 3.68 -11.66
N PHE A 226 -12.51 3.31 -10.82
CA PHE A 226 -12.67 1.95 -10.33
C PHE A 226 -12.88 0.91 -11.45
N ALA A 227 -13.40 1.30 -12.61
CA ALA A 227 -13.59 0.37 -13.72
C ALA A 227 -12.25 -0.04 -14.36
N SER A 228 -11.22 0.81 -14.27
CA SER A 228 -9.88 0.52 -14.79
C SER A 228 -9.17 -0.61 -14.04
N TRP A 229 -9.54 -0.85 -12.77
CA TRP A 229 -8.94 -1.87 -11.93
C TRP A 229 -9.94 -2.32 -10.85
N GLN A 230 -10.63 -3.44 -11.09
CA GLN A 230 -11.51 -4.08 -10.11
C GLN A 230 -10.74 -5.18 -9.36
N PRO A 231 -10.60 -5.09 -8.03
CA PRO A 231 -10.03 -6.16 -7.22
C PRO A 231 -11.00 -7.35 -7.13
N ASP A 232 -10.43 -8.55 -7.08
CA ASP A 232 -11.16 -9.77 -6.71
C ASP A 232 -11.40 -9.81 -5.20
N ILE A 233 -10.43 -9.30 -4.42
CA ILE A 233 -10.44 -9.29 -2.96
C ILE A 233 -10.01 -7.90 -2.45
N ILE A 234 -10.72 -7.39 -1.45
CA ILE A 234 -10.34 -6.18 -0.71
C ILE A 234 -10.12 -6.54 0.75
N CYS A 235 -8.92 -6.27 1.24
CA CYS A 235 -8.54 -6.47 2.63
C CYS A 235 -8.53 -5.11 3.35
N ILE A 236 -9.34 -4.96 4.39
CA ILE A 236 -9.40 -3.76 5.22
C ILE A 236 -8.77 -4.07 6.57
N ARG A 237 -7.76 -3.29 6.99
CA ARG A 237 -7.13 -3.38 8.31
C ARG A 237 -7.08 -1.98 8.92
N LEU A 238 -8.18 -1.59 9.55
CA LEU A 238 -8.41 -0.29 10.20
C LEU A 238 -9.06 -0.51 11.59
N LEU A 239 -9.37 0.59 12.27
CA LEU A 239 -9.84 0.73 13.66
C LEU A 239 -8.76 0.79 14.73
N THR A 240 -7.49 0.50 14.41
CA THR A 240 -6.39 0.68 15.36
C THR A 240 -6.35 2.11 15.91
N ASN A 241 -6.43 3.08 15.00
CA ASN A 241 -6.36 4.50 15.35
C ASN A 241 -7.67 5.05 15.86
N ASP A 242 -8.82 4.54 15.39
CA ASP A 242 -10.12 4.92 15.94
C ASP A 242 -10.19 4.56 17.44
N CYS A 243 -9.79 3.33 17.79
CA CYS A 243 -9.66 2.87 19.18
C CYS A 243 -8.61 3.66 19.96
N GLY A 244 -7.46 3.94 19.35
CA GLY A 244 -6.44 4.82 19.92
C GLY A 244 -6.97 6.19 20.30
N GLY A 245 -7.70 6.85 19.39
CA GLY A 245 -8.33 8.15 19.62
C GLY A 245 -9.41 8.11 20.70
N MET A 246 -10.24 7.05 20.75
CA MET A 246 -11.21 6.86 21.84
C MET A 246 -10.51 6.71 23.20
N ASN A 247 -9.40 5.97 23.24
CA ASN A 247 -8.62 5.78 24.46
C ASN A 247 -7.99 7.09 24.94
N GLN A 248 -7.43 7.90 24.03
CA GLN A 248 -6.90 9.22 24.37
C GLN A 248 -7.96 10.15 24.98
N LYS A 249 -9.19 10.11 24.47
CA LYS A 249 -10.30 10.93 24.98
C LYS A 249 -11.09 10.27 26.11
N ASN A 250 -10.76 9.04 26.48
CA ASN A 250 -11.53 8.24 27.43
C ASN A 250 -13.03 8.19 27.07
N SER A 251 -13.33 7.97 25.79
CA SER A 251 -14.66 8.12 25.19
C SER A 251 -15.23 6.84 24.58
N PHE A 252 -14.65 5.67 24.89
CA PHE A 252 -15.05 4.39 24.29
C PHE A 252 -16.57 4.17 24.28
N GLU A 253 -17.23 4.23 25.44
CA GLU A 253 -18.68 4.00 25.54
C GLU A 253 -19.52 5.02 24.74
N GLN A 254 -19.04 6.25 24.61
CA GLN A 254 -19.73 7.31 23.87
C GLN A 254 -19.61 7.12 22.36
N ASP A 255 -18.43 6.69 21.90
CA ASP A 255 -18.04 6.72 20.50
C ASP A 255 -18.13 5.36 19.81
N ARG A 256 -18.29 4.27 20.59
CA ARG A 256 -18.40 2.90 20.11
C ARG A 256 -19.37 2.73 18.95
N ASP A 257 -20.60 3.20 19.13
CA ASP A 257 -21.66 3.06 18.11
C ASP A 257 -21.34 3.87 16.84
N THR A 258 -20.68 5.02 17.00
CA THR A 258 -20.20 5.84 15.88
C THR A 258 -19.13 5.09 15.08
N VAL A 259 -18.18 4.42 15.74
CA VAL A 259 -17.13 3.62 15.09
C VAL A 259 -17.74 2.42 14.35
N VAL A 260 -18.61 1.66 15.01
CA VAL A 260 -19.28 0.49 14.39
C VAL A 260 -20.10 0.92 13.17
N ARG A 261 -20.84 2.01 13.28
CA ARG A 261 -21.63 2.58 12.18
C ARG A 261 -20.73 3.06 11.04
N GLY A 262 -19.70 3.84 11.34
CA GLY A 262 -18.78 4.39 10.35
C GLY A 262 -18.05 3.29 9.57
N ALA A 263 -17.61 2.22 10.24
CA ALA A 263 -17.01 1.06 9.59
C ALA A 263 -18.01 0.30 8.69
N ALA A 264 -19.26 0.14 9.12
CA ALA A 264 -20.31 -0.45 8.29
C ALA A 264 -20.65 0.42 7.07
N ASP A 265 -20.66 1.74 7.22
CA ASP A 265 -20.90 2.67 6.11
C ASP A 265 -19.70 2.72 5.16
N PHE A 266 -18.48 2.61 5.66
CA PHE A 266 -17.29 2.47 4.82
C PHE A 266 -17.34 1.20 3.95
N LEU A 267 -17.80 0.07 4.50
CA LEU A 267 -18.04 -1.14 3.72
C LEU A 267 -19.05 -0.92 2.57
N LYS A 268 -20.06 -0.06 2.75
CA LYS A 268 -20.99 0.29 1.67
C LYS A 268 -20.31 1.09 0.57
N ILE A 269 -19.44 2.04 0.92
CA ILE A 269 -18.65 2.81 -0.04
C ILE A 269 -17.74 1.86 -0.84
N VAL A 270 -17.04 0.95 -0.16
CA VAL A 270 -16.18 -0.06 -0.80
C VAL A 270 -17.00 -0.97 -1.72
N ARG A 271 -18.13 -1.52 -1.26
CA ARG A 271 -19.01 -2.38 -2.06
C ARG A 271 -19.60 -1.66 -3.28
N ARG A 272 -20.01 -0.39 -3.15
CA ARG A 272 -20.53 0.42 -4.25
C ARG A 272 -19.55 0.52 -5.40
N ASN A 273 -18.27 0.73 -5.07
CA ASN A 273 -17.21 0.92 -6.05
C ASN A 273 -16.60 -0.41 -6.55
N ASN A 274 -16.81 -1.51 -5.83
CA ASN A 274 -16.29 -2.83 -6.16
C ASN A 274 -17.38 -3.91 -6.03
N PRO A 275 -18.36 -3.95 -6.95
CA PRO A 275 -19.57 -4.74 -6.77
C PRO A 275 -19.32 -6.25 -6.61
N ALA A 276 -18.30 -6.79 -7.28
CA ALA A 276 -17.99 -8.22 -7.30
C ALA A 276 -16.97 -8.68 -6.24
N ALA A 277 -16.24 -7.76 -5.61
CA ALA A 277 -15.11 -8.11 -4.75
C ALA A 277 -15.54 -8.88 -3.49
N LYS A 278 -14.74 -9.83 -3.02
CA LYS A 278 -14.84 -10.33 -1.65
C LYS A 278 -14.20 -9.30 -0.74
N ILE A 279 -14.84 -8.93 0.37
CA ILE A 279 -14.30 -7.94 1.31
C ILE A 279 -13.98 -8.63 2.62
N VAL A 280 -12.71 -8.57 3.02
CA VAL A 280 -12.17 -9.16 4.23
C VAL A 280 -11.79 -8.04 5.19
N TRP A 281 -12.42 -8.00 6.36
CA TRP A 281 -11.92 -7.18 7.46
C TRP A 281 -10.89 -7.98 8.25
N ILE A 282 -9.63 -7.57 8.18
CA ILE A 282 -8.56 -8.09 9.02
C ILE A 282 -8.70 -7.43 10.39
N LEU A 283 -9.03 -8.22 11.40
CA LEU A 283 -9.32 -7.72 12.74
C LEU A 283 -8.07 -7.06 13.35
N PRO A 284 -8.25 -5.96 14.10
CA PRO A 284 -7.20 -5.42 14.97
C PRO A 284 -6.69 -6.46 15.98
N GLY A 285 -5.57 -6.15 16.64
CA GLY A 285 -5.08 -6.96 17.77
C GLY A 285 -6.12 -7.08 18.88
N THR A 286 -6.03 -8.12 19.70
CA THR A 286 -7.04 -8.38 20.75
C THR A 286 -7.11 -7.29 21.82
N ASP A 287 -6.06 -6.49 21.96
CA ASP A 287 -5.97 -5.32 22.83
C ASP A 287 -6.59 -4.05 22.21
N VAL A 288 -7.07 -4.12 20.96
CA VAL A 288 -7.61 -2.97 20.20
C VAL A 288 -9.06 -3.20 19.79
N HIS A 289 -9.86 -3.79 20.68
CA HIS A 289 -11.31 -3.96 20.53
C HIS A 289 -11.74 -4.57 19.19
N PRO A 290 -11.23 -5.76 18.81
CA PRO A 290 -11.55 -6.39 17.53
C PRO A 290 -13.06 -6.64 17.33
N GLU A 291 -13.83 -6.73 18.42
CA GLU A 291 -15.28 -6.86 18.41
C GLU A 291 -15.98 -5.72 17.65
N LEU A 292 -15.40 -4.51 17.60
CA LEU A 292 -16.00 -3.38 16.86
C LEU A 292 -16.01 -3.63 15.36
N ALA A 293 -14.93 -4.22 14.83
CA ALA A 293 -14.86 -4.61 13.42
C ALA A 293 -15.83 -5.77 13.12
N GLU A 294 -15.92 -6.76 14.01
CA GLU A 294 -16.86 -7.87 13.86
C GLU A 294 -18.32 -7.38 13.84
N GLU A 295 -18.66 -6.47 14.75
CA GLU A 295 -19.99 -5.86 14.81
C GLU A 295 -20.31 -5.01 13.58
N ALA A 296 -19.34 -4.24 13.08
CA ALA A 296 -19.49 -3.46 11.86
C ALA A 296 -19.75 -4.36 10.64
N VAL A 297 -18.99 -5.45 10.50
CA VAL A 297 -19.21 -6.45 9.43
C VAL A 297 -20.58 -7.12 9.60
N ALA A 298 -20.96 -7.51 10.82
CA ALA A 298 -22.27 -8.11 11.07
C ALA A 298 -23.42 -7.14 10.77
N LEU A 299 -23.26 -5.86 11.10
CA LEU A 299 -24.20 -4.79 10.78
C LEU A 299 -24.35 -4.61 9.27
N ALA A 300 -23.23 -4.50 8.53
CA ALA A 300 -23.26 -4.40 7.08
C ALA A 300 -23.95 -5.60 6.42
N ARG A 301 -23.71 -6.83 6.92
CA ARG A 301 -24.43 -8.03 6.46
C ARG A 301 -25.94 -7.95 6.71
N ARG A 302 -26.37 -7.50 7.90
CA ARG A 302 -27.80 -7.30 8.20
C ARG A 302 -28.45 -6.25 7.29
N GLU A 303 -27.66 -5.29 6.82
CA GLU A 303 -28.08 -4.24 5.88
C GLU A 303 -27.95 -4.67 4.40
N GLY A 304 -27.68 -5.95 4.14
CA GLY A 304 -27.75 -6.56 2.82
C GLY A 304 -26.43 -6.67 2.07
N LEU A 305 -25.28 -6.36 2.70
CA LEU A 305 -23.99 -6.60 2.06
C LEU A 305 -23.61 -8.08 2.13
N GLU A 306 -23.29 -8.65 0.97
CA GLU A 306 -22.82 -10.03 0.82
C GLU A 306 -21.30 -10.11 0.60
N ASN A 307 -20.75 -11.33 0.63
CA ASN A 307 -19.31 -11.60 0.44
C ASN A 307 -18.41 -10.77 1.36
N LEU A 308 -18.86 -10.58 2.59
CA LEU A 308 -18.08 -9.99 3.68
C LEU A 308 -17.49 -11.11 4.54
N PHE A 309 -16.25 -10.96 4.96
CA PHE A 309 -15.51 -11.91 5.79
C PHE A 309 -14.74 -11.16 6.89
N THR A 310 -14.42 -11.87 7.97
CA THR A 310 -13.49 -11.40 9.00
C THR A 310 -12.31 -12.36 9.06
N PHE A 311 -11.13 -11.84 9.35
CA PHE A 311 -9.92 -12.65 9.49
C PHE A 311 -9.09 -12.14 10.67
N ALA A 312 -8.83 -13.01 11.64
CA ALA A 312 -8.01 -12.68 12.81
C ALA A 312 -6.54 -13.02 12.55
N LEU A 313 -5.65 -12.11 12.92
CA LEU A 313 -4.22 -12.38 12.99
C LEU A 313 -3.83 -12.79 14.41
N PRO A 314 -2.81 -13.64 14.59
CA PRO A 314 -2.20 -13.83 15.90
C PRO A 314 -1.68 -12.49 16.43
N ASP A 315 -1.89 -12.18 17.71
CA ASP A 315 -1.27 -11.01 18.33
C ASP A 315 0.27 -11.09 18.26
N TYR A 316 0.93 -9.94 18.27
CA TYR A 316 2.39 -9.86 18.29
C TYR A 316 2.90 -9.38 19.65
N GLY A 317 3.93 -10.06 20.15
CA GLY A 317 4.61 -9.72 21.39
C GLY A 317 5.82 -8.80 21.20
N PRO A 318 6.52 -8.45 22.29
CA PRO A 318 7.73 -7.62 22.25
C PRO A 318 8.80 -8.12 21.26
N GLU A 319 8.94 -9.43 21.06
CA GLU A 319 9.89 -10.06 20.13
C GLU A 319 9.54 -9.86 18.65
N ASP A 320 8.27 -9.61 18.37
CA ASP A 320 7.73 -9.38 17.05
C ASP A 320 7.61 -7.87 16.75
N MET A 321 8.09 -6.99 17.64
CA MET A 321 8.07 -5.53 17.46
C MET A 321 9.31 -5.01 16.70
N GLY A 322 9.06 -4.02 15.84
CA GLY A 322 10.04 -3.12 15.23
C GLY A 322 10.00 -1.76 15.94
N ALA A 323 9.94 -0.67 15.17
CA ALA A 323 9.87 0.67 15.77
C ALA A 323 8.47 1.02 16.28
N ARG A 324 8.40 1.80 17.37
CA ARG A 324 7.17 2.42 17.88
C ARG A 324 5.99 1.43 18.04
N PHE A 325 6.25 0.24 18.58
CA PHE A 325 5.25 -0.81 18.81
C PHE A 325 4.58 -1.37 17.54
N HIS A 326 5.14 -1.10 16.36
CA HIS A 326 4.68 -1.71 15.11
C HIS A 326 5.33 -3.09 14.92
N PRO A 327 4.68 -4.00 14.17
CA PRO A 327 5.25 -5.32 13.94
C PRO A 327 6.48 -5.27 13.03
N ASN A 328 7.49 -6.07 13.34
CA ASN A 328 8.68 -6.24 12.52
C ASN A 328 8.39 -7.04 11.24
N ALA A 329 9.36 -7.06 10.32
CA ALA A 329 9.22 -7.75 9.03
C ALA A 329 9.01 -9.27 9.17
N GLU A 330 9.53 -9.92 10.22
CA GLU A 330 9.38 -11.36 10.41
C GLU A 330 7.96 -11.73 10.84
N TYR A 331 7.35 -10.96 11.75
CA TYR A 331 5.93 -11.12 12.05
C TYR A 331 5.08 -10.91 10.79
N ASN A 332 5.32 -9.82 10.05
CA ASN A 332 4.63 -9.53 8.79
C ASN A 332 4.75 -10.68 7.78
N ARG A 333 5.91 -11.34 7.71
CA ARG A 333 6.12 -12.53 6.88
C ARG A 333 5.23 -13.69 7.33
N LYS A 334 5.19 -14.00 8.62
CA LYS A 334 4.34 -15.08 9.17
C LYS A 334 2.87 -14.82 8.87
N VAL A 335 2.37 -13.62 9.21
CA VAL A 335 0.94 -13.30 9.05
C VAL A 335 0.52 -13.10 7.60
N GLY A 336 1.42 -12.64 6.73
CA GLY A 336 1.17 -12.57 5.30
C GLY A 336 0.96 -13.95 4.67
N LEU A 337 1.67 -14.98 5.14
CA LEU A 337 1.45 -16.37 4.72
C LEU A 337 0.12 -16.92 5.24
N LEU A 338 -0.22 -16.65 6.50
CA LEU A 338 -1.52 -17.05 7.06
C LEU A 338 -2.68 -16.40 6.30
N LEU A 339 -2.56 -15.11 6.00
CA LEU A 339 -3.53 -14.41 5.17
C LEU A 339 -3.63 -15.04 3.78
N ALA A 340 -2.50 -15.37 3.15
CA ALA A 340 -2.52 -16.03 1.84
C ALA A 340 -3.30 -17.34 1.85
N GLU A 341 -3.12 -18.19 2.87
CA GLU A 341 -3.88 -19.44 2.98
C GLU A 341 -5.38 -19.18 3.16
N PHE A 342 -5.76 -18.26 4.05
CA PHE A 342 -7.17 -17.87 4.21
C PHE A 342 -7.78 -17.36 2.91
N LEU A 343 -7.08 -16.49 2.17
CA LEU A 343 -7.58 -15.93 0.92
C LEU A 343 -7.76 -16.97 -0.20
N LYS A 344 -7.08 -18.13 -0.13
CA LYS A 344 -7.31 -19.25 -1.08
C LYS A 344 -8.62 -19.99 -0.82
N GLU A 345 -9.12 -19.94 0.41
CA GLU A 345 -10.31 -20.70 0.83
C GLU A 345 -11.61 -19.99 0.48
N ILE A 346 -11.59 -18.66 0.35
CA ILE A 346 -12.79 -17.84 0.19
C ILE A 346 -13.17 -17.59 -1.25
#